data_AF-A0A699S6A1-F1
#
_entry.id   AF-A0A699S6A1-F1
#
_cell.length_a   1.000
_cell.length_b   1.000
_cell.length_c   1.000
_cell.angle_alpha   90.00
_cell.angle_beta   90.00
_cell.angle_gamma   90.00
#
_symmetry.space_group_name_H-M   'P 1'
#
loop_
_entity.id
_entity.type
_entity.pdbx_description
1 polymer ?
#
loop_
_entity_poly.entity_id
_entity_poly.type
_entity_poly.pdbx_seq_one_letter_code
_entity_poly.pdbx_strand_id
1 'polypeptide(L)'
;MLRACVIDFGKGWVKHLPLVKFSYNNSYYASIKVAPYEALYGRKCRSPVCWAEVGEAQLTDPEMIQETTEKIILIKQRIQAAQD
;
A
#
# COMPACT_ATOMS: atom_id res chain seq x y z
N MET A 1 3.29 0.95 -12.83
CA MET A 1 3.43 0.71 -11.38
C MET A 1 4.76 0.02 -11.00
N LEU A 2 5.00 -1.28 -11.30
CA LEU A 2 6.24 -1.96 -10.87
C LEU A 2 7.53 -1.30 -11.36
N ARG A 3 7.55 -0.79 -12.61
CA ARG A 3 8.70 -0.04 -13.15
C ARG A 3 9.00 1.23 -12.34
N ALA A 4 7.97 1.96 -11.90
CA ALA A 4 8.15 3.14 -11.05
C ALA A 4 8.69 2.75 -9.66
N CYS A 5 8.20 1.65 -9.07
CA CYS A 5 8.73 1.14 -7.81
C CYS A 5 10.22 0.73 -7.92
N VAL A 6 10.66 0.17 -9.04
CA VAL A 6 12.08 -0.14 -9.26
C VAL A 6 12.93 1.13 -9.30
N ILE A 7 12.40 2.22 -9.87
CA ILE A 7 13.09 3.52 -9.91
C ILE A 7 13.13 4.17 -8.53
N ASP A 8 11.98 4.26 -7.85
CA ASP A 8 11.85 4.94 -6.56
C ASP A 8 12.62 4.22 -5.43
N PHE A 9 12.65 2.88 -5.43
CA PHE A 9 13.30 2.09 -4.38
C PHE A 9 14.70 1.56 -4.75
N GLY A 10 15.14 1.76 -5.99
CA GLY A 10 16.45 1.33 -6.48
C GLY A 10 16.78 -0.14 -6.17
N LYS A 11 18.01 -0.40 -5.69
CA LYS A 11 18.48 -1.77 -5.35
C LYS A 11 17.68 -2.43 -4.23
N GLY A 12 16.89 -1.67 -3.46
CA GLY A 12 16.06 -2.18 -2.36
C GLY A 12 14.66 -2.63 -2.78
N TRP A 13 14.27 -2.49 -4.06
CA TRP A 13 12.89 -2.67 -4.51
C TRP A 13 12.28 -4.04 -4.15
N VAL A 14 13.08 -5.11 -4.15
CA VAL A 14 12.61 -6.47 -3.79
C VAL A 14 12.13 -6.52 -2.34
N LYS A 15 12.79 -5.81 -1.42
CA LYS A 15 12.38 -5.71 -0.02
C LYS A 15 11.03 -5.00 0.14
N HIS A 16 10.67 -4.15 -0.83
CA HIS A 16 9.42 -3.40 -0.83
C HIS A 16 8.31 -4.05 -1.67
N LEU A 17 8.61 -5.14 -2.38
CA LEU A 17 7.63 -5.85 -3.19
C LEU A 17 6.38 -6.31 -2.40
N PRO A 18 6.49 -6.78 -1.14
CA PRO A 18 5.31 -7.10 -0.33
C PRO A 18 4.40 -5.87 -0.10
N LEU A 19 4.99 -4.70 0.17
CA LEU A 19 4.25 -3.45 0.36
C LEU A 19 3.58 -2.98 -0.94
N VAL A 20 4.28 -3.14 -2.08
CA VAL A 20 3.74 -2.81 -3.39
C VAL A 20 2.52 -3.67 -3.73
N LYS A 21 2.62 -4.99 -3.52
CA LYS A 21 1.51 -5.92 -3.73
C LYS A 21 0.36 -5.64 -2.77
N PHE A 22 0.67 -5.33 -1.52
CA PHE A 22 -0.32 -4.97 -0.51
C PHE A 22 -1.10 -3.72 -0.92
N SER A 23 -0.42 -2.63 -1.28
CA SER A 23 -1.07 -1.39 -1.72
C SER A 23 -1.89 -1.61 -2.99
N TYR A 24 -1.38 -2.36 -3.97
CA TYR A 24 -2.11 -2.69 -5.19
C TYR A 24 -3.45 -3.39 -4.93
N ASN A 25 -3.46 -4.41 -4.08
CA ASN A 25 -4.66 -5.19 -3.78
C ASN A 25 -5.70 -4.43 -2.94
N ASN A 26 -5.26 -3.43 -2.18
CA ASN A 26 -6.12 -2.67 -1.27
C ASN A 26 -6.50 -1.28 -1.80
N SER A 27 -5.94 -0.84 -2.93
CA SER A 27 -6.33 0.39 -3.60
C SER A 27 -7.65 0.21 -4.35
N TYR A 28 -8.42 1.29 -4.43
CA TYR A 28 -9.65 1.33 -5.22
C TYR A 28 -9.35 1.14 -6.71
N TYR A 29 -10.19 0.37 -7.39
CA TYR A 29 -10.13 0.19 -8.84
C TYR A 29 -11.42 0.69 -9.47
N ALA A 30 -11.34 1.72 -10.31
CA ALA A 30 -12.51 2.30 -10.98
C ALA A 30 -13.24 1.30 -11.89
N SER A 31 -12.52 0.39 -12.55
CA SER A 31 -13.08 -0.62 -13.46
C SER A 31 -14.00 -1.62 -12.76
N ILE A 32 -13.68 -2.02 -11.53
CA ILE A 32 -14.49 -2.94 -10.71
C ILE A 32 -15.27 -2.21 -9.60
N LYS A 33 -15.07 -0.89 -9.45
CA LYS A 33 -15.66 -0.01 -8.43
C LYS A 33 -15.41 -0.42 -6.98
N VAL A 34 -14.35 -1.19 -6.73
CA VAL A 34 -14.01 -1.75 -5.43
C VAL A 34 -12.51 -2.06 -5.38
N ALA A 35 -11.93 -2.28 -4.19
CA ALA A 35 -10.57 -2.81 -4.12
C ALA A 35 -10.56 -4.32 -4.46
N PRO A 36 -9.53 -4.85 -5.16
CA PRO A 36 -9.43 -6.28 -5.43
C PRO A 36 -9.54 -7.18 -4.19
N TYR A 37 -8.97 -6.74 -3.06
CA TYR A 37 -9.09 -7.45 -1.78
C TYR A 37 -10.55 -7.49 -1.28
N GLU A 38 -11.25 -6.36 -1.36
CA GLU A 38 -12.65 -6.27 -0.97
C GLU A 38 -13.55 -7.11 -1.88
N ALA A 39 -13.29 -7.15 -3.19
CA ALA A 39 -13.99 -8.02 -4.13
C ALA A 39 -13.79 -9.51 -3.81
N LEU A 40 -12.58 -9.90 -3.42
CA LEU A 40 -12.23 -11.29 -3.14
C LEU A 40 -12.76 -11.79 -1.79
N TYR A 41 -12.69 -10.95 -0.75
CA TYR A 41 -12.99 -11.36 0.61
C TYR A 41 -14.30 -10.78 1.17
N GLY A 42 -14.98 -9.91 0.41
CA GLY A 42 -16.22 -9.25 0.83
C GLY A 42 -16.05 -8.28 2.00
N ARG A 43 -14.82 -7.92 2.37
CA ARG A 43 -14.52 -7.02 3.50
C ARG A 43 -13.26 -6.21 3.25
N LYS A 44 -13.16 -5.06 3.91
CA LYS A 44 -11.93 -4.23 3.91
C LYS A 44 -10.78 -4.95 4.62
N CYS A 45 -9.55 -4.74 4.16
CA CYS A 45 -8.37 -5.27 4.85
C CYS A 45 -8.22 -4.61 6.23
N ARG A 46 -7.92 -5.43 7.23
CA ARG A 46 -7.64 -5.01 8.61
C ARG A 46 -6.17 -5.27 8.87
N SER A 47 -5.33 -4.31 8.53
CA SER A 47 -3.88 -4.34 8.78
C SER A 47 -3.52 -3.14 9.65
N PRO A 48 -2.59 -3.25 10.62
CA PRO A 48 -2.04 -2.12 11.37
C PRO A 48 -1.59 -0.98 10.46
N VAL A 49 -1.09 -1.34 9.28
CA VAL A 49 -0.59 -0.43 8.25
C VAL A 49 -1.72 0.18 7.40
N CYS A 50 -2.92 -0.41 7.41
CA CYS A 50 -4.13 0.13 6.78
C CYS A 50 -4.89 1.13 7.68
N TRP A 51 -4.50 1.31 8.94
CA TRP A 51 -5.12 2.30 9.81
C TRP A 51 -4.49 3.68 9.56
N ALA A 52 -5.03 4.39 8.57
CA ALA A 52 -4.80 5.83 8.48
C ALA A 52 -5.52 6.59 9.62
N GLU A 53 -6.36 5.94 10.46
CA GLU A 53 -7.28 6.65 11.36
C GLU A 53 -7.33 6.17 12.82
N VAL A 54 -6.68 5.09 13.26
CA VAL A 54 -6.69 4.72 14.70
C VAL A 54 -5.32 4.24 15.16
N GLY A 55 -4.66 5.09 15.95
CA GLY A 55 -4.18 4.86 17.32
C GLY A 55 -3.39 3.60 17.72
N GLU A 56 -3.21 2.60 16.86
CA GLU A 56 -2.56 1.32 17.19
C GLU A 56 -1.10 1.24 16.73
N ALA A 57 -0.41 2.39 16.62
CA ALA A 57 1.03 2.44 16.39
C ALA A 57 1.88 1.93 17.57
N GLN A 58 1.26 1.38 18.62
CA GLN A 58 1.91 1.09 19.91
C GLN A 58 2.62 -0.27 19.97
N LEU A 59 2.43 -1.17 19.00
CA LEU A 59 3.00 -2.54 19.03
C LEU A 59 4.24 -2.73 18.15
N THR A 60 4.66 -1.71 17.40
CA THR A 60 5.81 -1.76 16.49
C THR A 60 6.54 -0.42 16.58
N ASP A 61 7.87 -0.42 16.43
CA ASP A 61 8.67 0.80 16.51
C ASP A 61 8.03 1.94 15.70
N PRO A 62 7.66 3.08 16.32
CA PRO A 62 6.93 4.16 15.65
C PRO A 62 7.64 4.66 14.37
N GLU A 63 8.97 4.63 14.37
CA GLU A 63 9.81 5.00 13.23
C GLU A 63 9.62 4.04 12.04
N MET A 64 9.56 2.72 12.31
CA MET A 64 9.31 1.70 11.29
C MET A 64 7.91 1.80 10.69
N ILE A 65 6.92 2.14 11.52
CA ILE A 65 5.54 2.39 11.06
C ILE A 65 5.51 3.62 10.16
N GLN A 66 6.16 4.71 10.57
CA GLN A 66 6.19 5.94 9.80
C GLN A 66 6.89 5.74 8.44
N GLU A 67 8.07 5.12 8.43
CA GLU A 67 8.79 4.80 7.19
C GLU A 67 7.95 3.92 6.25
N THR A 68 7.25 2.93 6.81
CA THR A 68 6.37 2.05 6.02
C THR A 68 5.16 2.80 5.48
N THR A 69 4.60 3.72 6.27
CA THR A 69 3.45 4.54 5.88
C THR A 69 3.80 5.50 4.73
N GLU A 70 4.95 6.17 4.82
CA GLU A 70 5.45 7.05 3.76
C GLU A 70 5.65 6.30 2.44
N LYS A 71 6.24 5.10 2.50
CA LYS A 71 6.42 4.24 1.31
C LYS A 71 5.07 3.82 0.71
N ILE A 72 4.07 3.54 1.55
CA ILE A 72 2.72 3.20 1.07
C ILE A 72 2.04 4.39 0.41
N ILE A 73 2.17 5.59 0.96
CA ILE A 73 1.63 6.81 0.36
C ILE A 73 2.24 7.00 -1.04
N LEU A 74 3.57 6.87 -1.16
CA LEU A 74 4.25 6.96 -2.45
C LEU A 74 3.72 5.90 -3.44
N ILE A 75 3.61 4.64 -3.02
CA ILE A 75 3.09 3.57 -3.87
C ILE A 75 1.64 3.85 -4.32
N LYS A 76 0.79 4.34 -3.42
CA LYS A 76 -0.60 4.70 -3.75
C LYS A 76 -0.67 5.81 -4.79
N GLN A 77 0.16 6.85 -4.66
CA GLN A 77 0.27 7.91 -5.67
C GLN A 77 0.70 7.35 -7.02
N ARG A 78 1.68 6.43 -7.05
CA ARG A 78 2.10 5.76 -8.30
C ARG A 78 1.04 4.85 -8.90
N ILE A 79 0.17 4.25 -8.08
CA ILE A 79 -0.97 3.45 -8.55
C ILE A 79 -2.01 4.39 -9.17
N GLN A 80 -2.39 5.46 -8.47
CA GLN A 80 -3.38 6.43 -8.95
C GLN A 80 -2.95 7.03 -10.28
N ALA A 81 -1.71 7.53 -10.37
CA ALA A 81 -1.17 8.11 -11.61
C ALA A 81 -1.04 7.12 -12.78
N ALA A 82 -1.17 5.80 -12.53
CA ALA A 82 -1.18 4.78 -13.57
C ALA A 82 -2.61 4.28 -13.89
N GLN A 83 -3.60 4.69 -13.10
CA GLN A 83 -5.02 4.38 -13.30
C GLN A 83 -5.78 5.54 -13.95
N ASP A 84 -5.29 6.78 -13.78
CA ASP A 84 -5.69 7.96 -14.56
C ASP A 84 -5.24 7.86 -16.03
#